data_AF-A0A3D8LHQ3-F1
#
_entry.id   AF-A0A3D8LHQ3-F1
#
_cell.length_a   1.000
_cell.length_b   1.000
_cell.length_c   1.000
_cell.angle_alpha   90.00
_cell.angle_beta   90.00
_cell.angle_gamma   90.00
#
_symmetry.space_group_name_H-M   'P 1'
#
loop_
_entity.id
_entity.type
_entity.pdbx_description
1 polymer ?
#
loop_
_entity_poly.entity_id
_entity_poly.type
_entity_poly.pdbx_seq_one_letter_code
_entity_poly.pdbx_strand_id
1 'polypeptide(L)'
;MRQIEITFEPDVKPERQKAILENISGWSSIEAAVPLMPNADDAKIKRMAFAYIKDDAKIEAVSKQLEKIPEIKIAIPPKRELE
;
A
#
# COMPACT_ATOMS: atom_id res chain seq x y z
N MET A 1 15.22 -3.60 -0.82
CA MET A 1 14.00 -2.76 -0.93
C MET A 1 12.88 -3.66 -1.40
N ARG A 2 11.82 -3.77 -0.59
CA ARG A 2 10.65 -4.59 -0.87
C ARG A 2 9.41 -3.69 -0.88
N GLN A 3 8.44 -3.99 -1.73
CA GLN A 3 7.22 -3.19 -1.89
C GLN A 3 6.00 -4.04 -1.55
N ILE A 4 5.07 -3.50 -0.77
CA ILE A 4 3.75 -4.10 -0.53
C ILE A 4 2.77 -3.53 -1.55
N GLU A 5 2.05 -4.43 -2.23
CA GLU A 5 0.91 -4.07 -3.06
C GLU A 5 -0.30 -3.81 -2.19
N ILE A 6 -0.84 -2.59 -2.29
CA ILE A 6 -2.03 -2.16 -1.58
C ILE A 6 -3.13 -1.97 -2.61
N THR A 7 -4.26 -2.63 -2.40
CA THR A 7 -5.49 -2.40 -3.17
C THR A 7 -6.53 -1.80 -2.26
N PHE A 8 -6.97 -0.60 -2.58
CA PHE A 8 -8.05 0.08 -1.87
C PHE A 8 -9.42 -0.50 -2.23
N GLU A 9 -10.35 -0.36 -1.29
CA GLU A 9 -11.76 -0.64 -1.50
C GLU A 9 -12.32 0.21 -2.66
N PRO A 10 -13.27 -0.32 -3.44
CA PRO A 10 -13.76 0.34 -4.65
C PRO A 10 -14.49 1.66 -4.39
N ASP A 11 -15.02 1.83 -3.18
CA ASP A 11 -15.75 3.00 -2.71
C ASP A 11 -14.82 4.12 -2.20
N VAL A 12 -13.53 3.83 -2.02
CA VAL A 12 -12.58 4.79 -1.44
C VAL A 12 -12.23 5.85 -2.48
N LYS A 13 -12.60 7.09 -2.17
CA LYS A 13 -12.30 8.26 -3.00
C LYS A 13 -10.79 8.47 -3.15
N PRO A 14 -10.31 8.97 -4.29
CA PRO A 14 -8.88 9.21 -4.53
C PRO A 14 -8.23 10.15 -3.50
N GLU A 15 -8.97 11.15 -3.02
CA GLU A 15 -8.52 12.04 -1.94
C GLU A 15 -8.23 11.29 -0.64
N ARG A 16 -9.07 10.29 -0.33
CA ARG A 16 -8.91 9.45 0.85
C ARG A 16 -7.76 8.47 0.68
N GLN A 17 -7.62 7.87 -0.51
CA GLN A 17 -6.46 7.02 -0.84
C GLN A 17 -5.16 7.79 -0.65
N LYS A 18 -5.10 9.03 -1.16
CA LYS A 18 -3.93 9.90 -0.97
C LYS A 18 -3.65 10.17 0.52
N ALA A 19 -4.67 10.51 1.31
CA ALA A 19 -4.50 10.74 2.75
C ALA A 19 -3.98 9.49 3.49
N ILE A 20 -4.45 8.30 3.11
CA ILE A 20 -3.96 7.02 3.65
C ILE A 20 -2.51 6.80 3.25
N LEU A 21 -2.16 7.00 1.98
CA LEU A 21 -0.78 6.85 1.51
C LEU A 21 0.17 7.85 2.18
N GLU A 22 -0.24 9.11 2.36
CA GLU A 22 0.54 10.11 3.11
C GLU A 22 0.72 9.69 4.57
N ASN A 23 -0.33 9.14 5.20
CA ASN A 23 -0.23 8.61 6.56
C ASN A 23 0.76 7.44 6.66
N ILE A 24 0.66 6.48 5.74
CA ILE A 24 1.55 5.31 5.66
C ILE A 24 2.99 5.77 5.38
N SER A 25 3.19 6.73 4.48
CA SER A 25 4.51 7.28 4.15
C SER A 25 5.19 7.95 5.35
N GLY A 26 4.42 8.36 6.37
CA GLY A 26 4.94 8.89 7.63
C GLY A 26 5.42 7.81 8.62
N TRP A 27 5.19 6.52 8.36
CA TRP A 27 5.63 5.46 9.25
C TRP A 27 7.14 5.27 9.14
N SER A 28 7.83 5.11 10.28
CA SER A 28 9.29 4.93 10.30
C SER A 28 9.79 3.68 9.56
N SER A 29 8.89 2.74 9.26
CA SER A 29 9.15 1.50 8.53
C SER A 29 9.03 1.65 7.01
N ILE A 30 8.31 2.68 6.55
CA ILE A 30 7.99 2.94 5.15
C ILE A 30 9.02 3.93 4.61
N GLU A 31 9.49 3.69 3.39
CA GLU A 31 10.31 4.64 2.64
C GLU A 31 9.45 5.65 1.91
N ALA A 32 8.49 5.14 1.14
CA ALA A 32 7.56 5.92 0.37
C ALA A 32 6.29 5.10 0.13
N ALA A 33 5.15 5.77 0.06
CA ALA A 33 3.90 5.16 -0.38
C ALA A 33 3.33 5.98 -1.54
N VAL A 34 3.16 5.34 -2.69
CA VAL A 34 2.77 6.00 -3.95
C VAL A 34 1.66 5.23 -4.66
N PRO A 35 0.71 5.92 -5.31
CA PRO A 35 -0.27 5.25 -6.15
C PRO A 35 0.43 4.61 -7.37
N LEU A 36 -0.09 3.47 -7.82
CA LEU A 36 0.45 2.74 -8.97
C LEU A 36 0.33 3.58 -10.25
N MET A 37 -0.90 3.97 -10.59
CA MET A 37 -1.17 4.92 -11.67
C MET A 37 -2.41 5.76 -11.31
N PRO A 38 -2.22 6.97 -10.76
CA PRO A 38 -3.34 7.85 -10.41
C PRO A 38 -4.12 8.34 -11.65
N ASN A 39 -3.47 8.34 -12.81
CA ASN A 39 -4.05 8.81 -14.08
C ASN A 39 -4.59 7.68 -14.96
N ALA A 40 -4.59 6.42 -14.51
CA ALA A 40 -5.11 5.32 -15.33
C ALA A 40 -6.62 5.50 -15.59
N ASP A 41 -7.09 5.25 -16.80
CA ASP A 41 -8.54 5.21 -17.09
C ASP A 41 -9.23 4.08 -16.32
N ASP A 42 -8.51 2.99 -16.06
CA ASP A 42 -9.04 1.83 -15.37
C ASP A 42 -9.20 2.09 -13.86
N ALA A 43 -10.44 2.03 -13.39
CA ALA A 43 -10.78 2.25 -12.00
C ALA A 43 -10.14 1.22 -11.06
N LYS A 44 -9.78 0.01 -11.53
CA LYS A 44 -9.03 -0.96 -10.71
C LYS A 44 -7.61 -0.48 -10.49
N ILE A 45 -6.92 -0.08 -11.56
CA ILE A 45 -5.53 0.39 -11.49
C ILE A 45 -5.42 1.65 -10.62
N LYS A 46 -6.39 2.57 -10.73
CA LYS A 46 -6.47 3.77 -9.89
C LYS A 46 -6.50 3.49 -8.39
N ARG A 47 -7.00 2.32 -7.98
CA ARG A 47 -7.11 1.89 -6.57
C ARG A 47 -5.91 1.06 -6.12
N MET A 48 -4.93 0.83 -6.98
CA MET A 48 -3.70 0.13 -6.63
C MET A 48 -2.63 1.14 -6.23
N ALA A 49 -1.87 0.79 -5.21
CA ALA A 49 -0.75 1.57 -4.71
C ALA A 49 0.38 0.65 -4.26
N PHE A 50 1.59 1.20 -4.23
CA PHE A 50 2.76 0.54 -3.69
C PHE A 50 3.24 1.26 -2.43
N ALA A 51 3.53 0.49 -1.40
CA ALA A 51 4.23 0.93 -0.22
C ALA A 51 5.65 0.33 -0.20
N TYR A 52 6.66 1.16 -0.39
CA TYR A 52 8.07 0.78 -0.29
C TYR A 52 8.47 0.73 1.17
N ILE A 53 9.05 -0.39 1.59
CA ILE A 53 9.47 -0.62 2.97
C ILE A 53 10.99 -0.56 3.05
N LYS A 54 11.49 0.25 4.00
CA LYS A 54 12.94 0.39 4.26
C LYS A 54 13.53 -0.89 4.83
N ASP A 55 12.79 -1.50 5.74
CA ASP A 55 13.26 -2.61 6.56
C ASP A 55 12.39 -3.85 6.38
N ASP A 56 12.98 -4.87 5.76
CA ASP A 56 12.33 -6.13 5.43
C ASP A 56 11.77 -6.89 6.64
N ALA A 57 12.31 -6.66 7.84
CA ALA A 57 11.80 -7.27 9.07
C ALA A 57 10.43 -6.68 9.47
N LYS A 58 10.10 -5.48 8.97
CA LYS A 58 8.85 -4.78 9.29
C LYS A 58 7.73 -5.03 8.29
N ILE A 59 7.97 -5.79 7.22
CA ILE A 59 6.97 -6.09 6.19
C ILE A 59 5.72 -6.74 6.78
N GLU A 60 5.89 -7.77 7.61
CA GLU A 60 4.75 -8.44 8.25
C GLU A 60 3.98 -7.50 9.18
N ALA A 61 4.69 -6.68 9.97
CA ALA A 61 4.07 -5.71 10.87
C ALA A 61 3.28 -4.65 10.09
N VAL A 62 3.88 -4.10 9.03
CA VAL A 62 3.26 -3.12 8.13
C VAL A 62 2.07 -3.75 7.42
N SER A 63 2.19 -4.96 6.86
CA SER A 63 1.09 -5.69 6.22
C SER A 63 -0.08 -5.85 7.18
N LYS A 64 0.16 -6.33 8.41
CA LYS A 64 -0.89 -6.46 9.43
C LYS A 64 -1.49 -5.12 9.86
N GLN A 65 -0.73 -4.03 9.83
CA GLN A 65 -1.28 -2.69 10.08
C GLN A 65 -2.15 -2.20 8.92
N LEU A 66 -1.74 -2.47 7.68
CA LEU A 66 -2.51 -2.13 6.48
C LEU A 66 -3.83 -2.92 6.43
N GLU A 67 -3.83 -4.19 6.80
CA GLU A 67 -5.04 -5.02 6.92
C GLU A 67 -6.05 -4.51 7.96
N LYS A 68 -5.60 -3.68 8.92
CA LYS A 68 -6.50 -3.04 9.89
C LYS A 68 -7.17 -1.77 9.37
N ILE A 69 -6.73 -1.25 8.22
CA ILE A 69 -7.33 -0.07 7.61
C ILE A 69 -8.56 -0.54 6.82
N PRO A 70 -9.78 -0.13 7.22
CA PRO A 70 -11.00 -0.62 6.57
C PRO A 70 -11.09 -0.20 5.11
N GLU A 71 -10.42 0.88 4.72
CA GLU A 71 -10.30 1.31 3.32
C GLU A 71 -9.38 0.43 2.45
N ILE A 72 -8.59 -0.48 3.04
CA ILE A 72 -7.69 -1.38 2.29
C ILE A 72 -8.34 -2.75 2.16
N LYS A 73 -8.59 -3.15 0.92
CA LYS A 73 -9.19 -4.46 0.60
C LYS A 73 -8.16 -5.57 0.64
N ILE A 74 -6.98 -5.31 0.08
CA ILE A 74 -5.91 -6.31 -0.08
C ILE A 74 -4.58 -5.61 0.18
N ALA A 75 -3.78 -6.17 1.08
CA ALA A 75 -2.36 -5.84 1.24
C ALA A 75 -1.55 -7.10 0.97
N ILE A 76 -0.97 -7.23 -0.24
CA ILE A 76 -0.12 -8.37 -0.60
C ILE A 76 1.32 -7.98 -0.31
N PRO A 77 1.97 -8.60 0.70
CA PRO A 77 3.39 -8.43 0.87
C PRO A 77 4.12 -9.04 -0.34
N PRO A 78 5.30 -8.50 -0.71
CA PRO A 78 6.08 -9.05 -1.80
C PRO A 78 6.41 -10.50 -1.45
N LYS A 79 6.17 -11.42 -2.39
CA LYS A 79 6.52 -12.84 -2.22
C LYS A 79 7.98 -12.91 -1.76
N ARG A 80 8.20 -13.40 -0.54
CA ARG A 80 9.50 -13.98 -0.20
C ARG A 80 9.63 -15.20 -1.10
N GLU A 81 10.42 -15.10 -2.16
CA GLU A 81 11.00 -16.30 -2.75
C GLU A 81 11.79 -16.97 -1.61
N LEU A 82 11.26 -18.09 -1.15
CA LEU A 82 12.00 -19.02 -0.30
C LEU A 82 13.01 -19.69 -1.24
N GLU A 83 14.26 -19.23 -1.17
CA GLU A 83 15.43 -20.00 -1.61
C GLU A 83 16.24 -20.40 -0.37
#